data_AF-A0A1V2PKC6-F1
#
_entry.id   AF-A0A1V2PKC6-F1
#
_cell.length_a   1.000
_cell.length_b   1.000
_cell.length_c   1.000
_cell.angle_alpha   90.00
_cell.angle_beta   90.00
_cell.angle_gamma   90.00
#
_symmetry.space_group_name_H-M   'P 1'
#
loop_
_entity.id
_entity.type
_entity.pdbx_description
1 polymer ?
#
loop_
_entity_poly.entity_id
_entity_poly.type
_entity_poly.pdbx_seq_one_letter_code
_entity_poly.pdbx_strand_id
1 'polypeptide(L)'
;MDGWLRDLRGGDPDDRAPVVFGDAIAALGQEGDVLVYPDDVRTDRIVGTVTRARDFDARFRLVNRALRGRHRSVADAMAAGIALPRVELIQLDEMYFVVDGHHRVSVARAREHHSVPAIVRRICTTAYAKWCLRLSHLASKAAEREFLRRVPLPDDTRNELWLDCPADWARLADAAEAWGFRRGLAGVGPQELAQRWWADEVVPLVGRLRAGGRGVGLRDVELYAADLADRDRRTGLPPG
;
A
#
# COMPACT_ATOMS: atom_id res chain seq x y z
N MET A 1 -13.94 -16.52 4.60
CA MET A 1 -14.16 -16.33 6.05
C MET A 1 -12.85 -16.72 6.71
N ASP A 2 -11.87 -15.81 6.68
CA ASP A 2 -10.47 -16.21 6.74
C ASP A 2 -9.85 -15.88 8.10
N GLY A 3 -9.34 -16.92 8.75
CA GLY A 3 -8.88 -16.96 10.13
C GLY A 3 -7.53 -16.29 10.40
N TRP A 4 -7.34 -15.05 9.95
CA TRP A 4 -6.10 -14.28 10.19
C TRP A 4 -6.16 -13.38 11.44
N LEU A 5 -7.33 -13.29 12.09
CA LEU A 5 -7.58 -12.46 13.28
C LEU A 5 -7.20 -13.13 14.63
N ARG A 6 -6.47 -14.25 14.63
CA ARG A 6 -6.20 -15.01 15.85
C ARG A 6 -4.73 -15.34 16.05
N ASP A 7 -3.92 -14.32 16.33
CA ASP A 7 -2.78 -14.49 17.25
C ASP A 7 -2.36 -13.16 17.93
N LEU A 8 -3.07 -12.80 19.00
CA LEU A 8 -2.77 -11.65 19.85
C LEU A 8 -1.96 -12.10 21.08
N ARG A 9 -0.63 -12.14 20.92
CA ARG A 9 0.32 -12.09 22.04
C ARG A 9 1.47 -11.12 21.72
N GLY A 10 1.33 -9.87 22.17
CA GLY A 10 2.38 -8.93 22.60
C GLY A 10 3.46 -8.48 21.59
N GLY A 11 3.20 -7.40 20.84
CA GLY A 11 4.18 -6.67 20.00
C GLY A 11 3.53 -6.10 18.74
N ASP A 12 4.00 -4.93 18.26
CA ASP A 12 3.51 -4.31 17.02
C ASP A 12 3.66 -5.30 15.85
N PRO A 13 2.56 -5.70 15.16
CA PRO A 13 2.62 -6.60 14.01
C PRO A 13 3.57 -6.10 12.92
N ASP A 14 3.76 -4.78 12.80
CA ASP A 14 4.59 -4.17 11.76
C ASP A 14 6.11 -4.36 11.99
N ASP A 15 6.54 -4.68 13.22
CA ASP A 15 7.97 -4.82 13.56
C ASP A 15 8.48 -6.27 13.50
N ARG A 16 7.57 -7.26 13.36
CA ARG A 16 7.89 -8.67 13.57
C ARG A 16 8.53 -9.35 12.36
N ALA A 17 8.03 -9.02 11.17
CA ALA A 17 8.40 -9.69 9.93
C ALA A 17 8.19 -8.74 8.74
N PRO A 18 8.91 -8.95 7.62
CA PRO A 18 8.62 -8.25 6.37
C PRO A 18 7.19 -8.53 5.89
N VAL A 19 6.61 -7.58 5.15
CA VAL A 19 5.30 -7.77 4.51
C VAL A 19 5.37 -8.97 3.55
N VAL A 20 4.41 -9.88 3.64
CA VAL A 20 4.32 -11.03 2.75
C VAL A 20 3.66 -10.59 1.44
N PHE A 21 4.30 -10.91 0.30
CA PHE A 21 3.80 -10.54 -1.02
C PHE A 21 2.36 -11.02 -1.28
N GLY A 22 2.02 -12.24 -0.84
CA GLY A 22 0.68 -12.81 -0.98
C GLY A 22 -0.40 -11.96 -0.30
N ASP A 23 -0.13 -11.47 0.91
CA ASP A 23 -1.05 -10.61 1.64
C ASP A 23 -1.17 -9.23 0.98
N ALA A 24 -0.04 -8.68 0.52
CA ALA A 24 -0.01 -7.41 -0.18
C ALA A 24 -0.82 -7.46 -1.48
N ILE A 25 -0.62 -8.46 -2.34
CA ILE A 25 -1.39 -8.57 -3.60
C ILE A 25 -2.87 -8.88 -3.33
N ALA A 26 -3.17 -9.67 -2.28
CA ALA A 26 -4.53 -9.95 -1.85
C ALA A 26 -5.26 -8.70 -1.35
N ALA A 27 -4.56 -7.72 -0.80
CA ALA A 27 -5.11 -6.41 -0.43
C ALA A 27 -5.20 -5.46 -1.63
N LEU A 28 -4.11 -5.28 -2.37
CA LEU A 28 -3.95 -4.24 -3.39
C LEU A 28 -4.65 -4.59 -4.72
N GLY A 29 -4.83 -5.88 -5.02
CA GLY A 29 -5.29 -6.34 -6.32
C GLY A 29 -4.19 -6.31 -7.38
N GLN A 30 -4.45 -6.97 -8.51
CA GLN A 30 -3.52 -7.08 -9.64
C GLN A 30 -4.21 -6.66 -10.93
N GLU A 31 -3.51 -5.85 -11.72
CA GLU A 31 -3.86 -5.45 -13.08
C GLU A 31 -2.83 -6.02 -14.07
N GLY A 32 -3.28 -6.34 -15.29
CA GLY A 32 -2.75 -7.41 -16.15
C GLY A 32 -1.36 -7.23 -16.77
N ASP A 33 -0.61 -6.17 -16.45
CA ASP A 33 0.67 -5.90 -17.09
C ASP A 33 1.87 -6.24 -16.20
N VAL A 34 2.76 -7.09 -16.73
CA VAL A 34 4.00 -7.51 -16.09
C VAL A 34 5.18 -7.04 -16.93
N LEU A 35 5.94 -6.07 -16.42
CA LEU A 35 7.20 -5.62 -17.04
C LEU A 35 8.39 -6.20 -16.27
N VAL A 36 9.43 -6.62 -16.99
CA VAL A 36 10.71 -7.06 -16.39
C VAL A 36 11.83 -6.14 -16.86
N TYR A 37 12.61 -5.59 -15.92
CA TYR A 37 13.70 -4.67 -16.22
C TYR A 37 14.82 -4.72 -15.16
N PRO A 38 16.08 -4.45 -15.53
CA PRO A 38 17.16 -4.28 -14.58
C PRO A 38 17.12 -2.88 -13.95
N ASP A 39 17.46 -2.76 -12.67
CA ASP A 39 17.52 -1.47 -11.97
C ASP A 39 18.53 -1.51 -10.80
N ASP A 40 18.87 -0.36 -10.24
CA ASP A 40 19.53 -0.24 -8.94
C ASP A 40 18.54 0.28 -7.90
N VAL A 41 18.05 -0.63 -7.05
CA VAL A 41 16.88 -0.38 -6.20
C VAL A 41 17.31 0.07 -4.83
N ARG A 42 16.71 1.17 -4.35
CA ARG A 42 16.97 1.66 -3.00
C ARG A 42 16.56 0.63 -1.95
N THR A 43 17.47 0.36 -1.01
CA THR A 43 17.24 -0.69 -0.01
C THR A 43 16.11 -0.35 0.94
N ASP A 44 15.77 0.93 1.15
CA ASP A 44 14.64 1.37 1.99
C ASP A 44 13.26 1.17 1.34
N ARG A 45 13.19 1.02 0.01
CA ARG A 45 11.96 0.67 -0.72
C ARG A 45 11.68 -0.84 -0.75
N ILE A 46 12.60 -1.66 -0.25
CA ILE A 46 12.41 -3.12 -0.11
C ILE A 46 11.69 -3.40 1.20
N VAL A 47 10.38 -3.57 1.13
CA VAL A 47 9.47 -3.59 2.28
C VAL A 47 9.02 -4.99 2.66
N GLY A 48 9.15 -5.95 1.75
CA GLY A 48 8.53 -7.24 1.91
C GLY A 48 9.23 -8.36 1.16
N THR A 49 8.68 -9.56 1.29
CA THR A 49 9.26 -10.77 0.72
C THR A 49 8.21 -11.68 0.13
N VAL A 50 8.57 -12.39 -0.92
CA VAL A 50 7.70 -13.43 -1.51
C VAL A 50 7.77 -14.72 -0.68
N THR A 51 8.94 -15.01 -0.11
CA THR A 51 9.17 -16.21 0.72
C THR A 51 10.01 -15.87 1.96
N ARG A 52 10.21 -16.80 2.90
CA ARG A 52 11.16 -16.60 4.03
C ARG A 52 10.85 -15.47 5.01
N ALA A 53 9.58 -15.11 5.20
CA ALA A 53 9.17 -14.10 6.19
C ALA A 53 9.56 -14.45 7.64
N ARG A 54 9.89 -15.71 7.93
CA ARG A 54 10.34 -16.18 9.27
C ARG A 54 11.84 -16.05 9.49
N ASP A 55 12.62 -15.82 8.43
CA ASP A 55 14.09 -15.78 8.53
C ASP A 55 14.63 -14.37 8.81
N PHE A 56 13.81 -13.35 8.59
CA PHE A 56 14.16 -11.93 8.71
C PHE A 56 13.10 -11.15 9.49
N ASP A 57 13.51 -10.06 10.15
CA ASP A 57 12.58 -9.08 10.75
C ASP A 57 12.09 -8.05 9.70
N ALA A 58 11.18 -7.16 10.09
CA ALA A 58 10.64 -6.11 9.20
C ALA A 58 11.71 -5.17 8.61
N ARG A 59 12.89 -5.07 9.25
CA ARG A 59 14.04 -4.29 8.75
C ARG A 59 15.00 -5.14 7.90
N PHE A 60 14.66 -6.37 7.55
CA PHE A 60 15.51 -7.33 6.83
C PHE A 60 16.77 -7.75 7.60
N ARG A 61 16.77 -7.66 8.93
CA ARG A 61 17.84 -8.24 9.75
C ARG A 61 17.62 -9.73 9.89
N LEU A 62 18.69 -10.51 9.74
CA LEU A 62 18.62 -11.96 9.88
C LEU A 62 18.26 -12.34 11.33
N VAL A 63 17.12 -12.99 11.52
CA VAL A 63 16.71 -13.54 12.84
C VAL A 63 17.03 -15.03 12.96
N ASN A 64 17.03 -15.76 11.85
CA ASN A 64 17.34 -17.19 11.84
C ASN A 64 18.84 -17.45 12.04
N ARG A 65 19.20 -18.00 13.21
CA ARG A 65 20.59 -18.27 13.58
C ARG A 65 21.29 -19.30 12.68
N ALA A 66 20.55 -20.25 12.11
CA ALA A 66 21.13 -21.30 11.25
C ALA A 66 21.74 -20.70 9.97
N LEU A 67 21.24 -19.55 9.51
CA LEU A 67 21.71 -18.91 8.28
C LEU A 67 22.90 -17.95 8.49
N ARG A 68 23.41 -17.80 9.72
CA ARG A 68 24.52 -16.88 10.04
C ARG A 68 25.80 -17.17 9.26
N GLY A 69 26.10 -18.45 9.00
CA GLY A 69 27.28 -18.83 8.21
C GLY A 69 27.21 -18.30 6.78
N ARG A 70 26.07 -18.53 6.11
CA ARG A 70 25.81 -18.01 4.76
C ARG A 70 25.77 -16.49 4.73
N HIS A 71 25.15 -15.86 5.72
CA HIS A 71 25.08 -14.40 5.83
C HIS A 71 26.48 -13.77 5.94
N ARG A 72 27.37 -14.33 6.79
CA ARG A 72 28.77 -13.90 6.86
C ARG A 72 29.51 -14.09 5.54
N SER A 73 29.38 -15.25 4.90
CA SER A 73 30.03 -15.49 3.60
C SER A 73 29.63 -14.47 2.53
N VAL A 74 28.34 -14.10 2.47
CA VAL A 74 27.86 -13.01 1.59
C VAL A 74 28.46 -11.67 2.01
N ALA A 75 28.53 -11.42 3.32
CA ALA A 75 29.11 -10.20 3.86
C ALA A 75 30.59 -10.08 3.48
N ASP A 76 31.37 -11.14 3.60
CA ASP A 76 32.79 -11.16 3.27
C ASP A 76 33.01 -10.96 1.77
N ALA A 77 32.22 -11.62 0.93
CA ALA A 77 32.28 -11.45 -0.52
C ALA A 77 31.98 -10.00 -0.96
N MET A 78 30.94 -9.37 -0.39
CA MET A 78 30.64 -7.95 -0.66
C MET A 78 31.77 -7.03 -0.20
N ALA A 79 32.38 -7.29 0.96
CA ALA A 79 33.49 -6.48 1.48
C ALA A 79 34.76 -6.63 0.63
N ALA A 80 34.98 -7.81 0.04
CA ALA A 80 36.07 -8.09 -0.89
C ALA A 80 35.83 -7.50 -2.30
N GLY A 81 34.72 -6.81 -2.55
CA GLY A 81 34.38 -6.26 -3.86
C GLY A 81 34.03 -7.32 -4.91
N ILE A 82 33.73 -8.55 -4.47
CA ILE A 82 33.33 -9.63 -5.37
C ILE A 82 31.96 -9.31 -5.95
N ALA A 83 31.87 -9.29 -7.29
CA ALA A 83 30.60 -9.10 -7.98
C ALA A 83 29.65 -10.26 -7.66
N LEU A 84 28.57 -9.95 -6.93
CA LEU A 84 27.52 -10.90 -6.63
C LEU A 84 26.40 -10.82 -7.67
N PRO A 85 25.63 -11.92 -7.89
CA PRO A 85 24.48 -11.87 -8.78
C PRO A 85 23.46 -10.84 -8.28
N ARG A 86 22.71 -10.26 -9.22
CA ARG A 86 21.61 -9.33 -8.94
C ARG A 86 20.57 -9.98 -8.02
N VAL A 87 19.88 -9.16 -7.23
CA VAL A 87 18.70 -9.61 -6.48
C VAL A 87 17.50 -9.70 -7.43
N GLU A 88 16.55 -10.58 -7.12
CA GLU A 88 15.28 -10.68 -7.86
C GLU A 88 14.18 -10.05 -7.02
N LEU A 89 13.48 -9.06 -7.58
CA LEU A 89 12.44 -8.30 -6.89
C LEU A 89 11.13 -8.32 -7.66
N ILE A 90 10.01 -8.32 -6.94
CA ILE A 90 8.70 -7.93 -7.47
C ILE A 90 8.41 -6.50 -7.02
N GLN A 91 7.97 -5.64 -7.92
CA GLN A 91 7.54 -4.28 -7.61
C GLN A 91 6.02 -4.17 -7.65
N LEU A 92 5.43 -3.67 -6.56
CA LEU A 92 4.04 -3.20 -6.48
C LEU A 92 4.11 -1.68 -6.25
N ASP A 93 3.85 -0.90 -7.30
CA ASP A 93 4.02 0.56 -7.29
C ASP A 93 5.37 1.02 -6.70
N GLU A 94 5.39 1.57 -5.48
CA GLU A 94 6.62 2.05 -4.83
C GLU A 94 7.30 0.99 -3.94
N MET A 95 6.65 -0.16 -3.73
CA MET A 95 7.07 -1.22 -2.83
C MET A 95 7.80 -2.33 -3.59
N TYR A 96 8.90 -2.83 -3.02
CA TYR A 96 9.66 -3.96 -3.57
C TYR A 96 9.64 -5.16 -2.63
N PHE A 97 9.46 -6.35 -3.22
CA PHE A 97 9.38 -7.63 -2.54
C PHE A 97 10.50 -8.56 -3.00
N VAL A 98 11.29 -9.09 -2.07
CA VAL A 98 12.42 -9.97 -2.40
C VAL A 98 11.91 -11.36 -2.81
N VAL A 99 12.25 -11.77 -4.03
CA VAL A 99 12.08 -13.15 -4.54
C VAL A 99 13.33 -13.97 -4.20
N ASP A 100 14.50 -13.46 -4.57
CA ASP A 100 15.81 -14.05 -4.28
C ASP A 100 16.83 -12.97 -3.87
N GLY A 101 17.80 -13.38 -3.05
CA GLY A 101 18.88 -12.50 -2.59
C GLY A 101 18.68 -11.86 -1.23
N HIS A 102 17.85 -12.45 -0.35
CA HIS A 102 17.57 -11.92 1.00
C HIS A 102 18.83 -11.61 1.81
N HIS A 103 19.85 -12.48 1.75
CA HIS A 103 21.11 -12.22 2.43
C HIS A 103 21.84 -10.99 1.89
N ARG A 104 21.82 -10.76 0.57
CA ARG A 104 22.43 -9.58 -0.05
C ARG A 104 21.71 -8.31 0.38
N VAL A 105 20.38 -8.30 0.38
CA VAL A 105 19.57 -7.18 0.88
C VAL A 105 19.86 -6.91 2.36
N SER A 106 19.88 -7.97 3.18
CA SER A 106 20.16 -7.89 4.61
C SER A 106 21.56 -7.30 4.90
N VAL A 107 22.57 -7.80 4.19
CA VAL A 107 23.95 -7.31 4.32
C VAL A 107 24.08 -5.87 3.81
N ALA A 108 23.47 -5.54 2.67
CA ALA A 108 23.47 -4.18 2.12
C ALA A 108 22.89 -3.18 3.12
N ARG A 109 21.73 -3.48 3.73
CA ARG A 109 21.15 -2.66 4.78
C ARG A 109 22.02 -2.56 6.03
N ALA A 110 22.62 -3.67 6.47
CA ALA A 110 23.50 -3.69 7.64
C ALA A 110 24.78 -2.86 7.46
N ARG A 111 25.20 -2.62 6.21
CA ARG A 111 26.34 -1.77 5.84
C ARG A 111 25.94 -0.39 5.34
N GLU A 112 24.67 -0.03 5.50
CA GLU A 112 24.13 1.27 5.05
C GLU A 112 24.31 1.52 3.54
N HIS A 113 24.45 0.45 2.75
CA HIS A 113 24.41 0.58 1.30
C HIS A 113 22.99 0.98 0.89
N HIS A 114 22.87 2.13 0.24
CA HIS A 114 21.57 2.73 -0.07
C HIS A 114 20.85 2.05 -1.24
N SER A 115 21.54 1.26 -2.07
CA SER A 115 20.97 0.58 -3.23
C SER A 115 21.53 -0.82 -3.44
N VAL A 116 20.79 -1.65 -4.20
CA VAL A 116 21.19 -2.99 -4.63
C VAL A 116 20.83 -3.23 -6.10
N PRO A 117 21.75 -3.82 -6.90
CA PRO A 117 21.46 -4.14 -8.29
C PRO A 117 20.45 -5.28 -8.37
N ALA A 118 19.36 -5.04 -9.11
CA ALA A 118 18.20 -5.92 -9.16
C ALA A 118 17.77 -6.26 -10.60
N ILE A 119 17.05 -7.38 -10.73
CA ILE A 119 16.11 -7.65 -11.81
C ILE A 119 14.71 -7.51 -11.20
N VAL A 120 13.93 -6.57 -11.72
CA VAL A 120 12.62 -6.18 -11.17
C VAL A 120 11.52 -6.69 -12.08
N ARG A 121 10.53 -7.37 -11.50
CA ARG A 121 9.25 -7.70 -12.14
C ARG A 121 8.16 -6.80 -11.58
N ARG A 122 7.68 -5.83 -12.35
CA ARG A 122 6.60 -4.92 -11.95
C ARG A 122 5.25 -5.56 -12.18
N ILE A 123 4.34 -5.37 -11.23
CA ILE A 123 2.93 -5.74 -11.32
C ILE A 123 2.11 -4.48 -11.02
N CYS A 124 1.18 -4.14 -11.90
CA CYS A 124 0.23 -3.05 -11.67
C CYS A 124 -0.82 -3.48 -10.64
N THR A 125 -1.21 -2.57 -9.74
CA THR A 125 -2.19 -2.84 -8.69
C THR A 125 -3.44 -1.97 -8.89
N THR A 126 -4.55 -2.36 -8.24
CA THR A 126 -5.78 -1.56 -8.25
C THR A 126 -5.79 -0.50 -7.16
N ALA A 127 -5.35 -0.81 -5.94
CA ALA A 127 -5.14 0.18 -4.88
C ALA A 127 -3.65 0.54 -4.79
N TYR A 128 -3.33 1.83 -4.78
CA TYR A 128 -1.95 2.29 -4.94
C TYR A 128 -1.07 1.97 -3.73
N ALA A 129 0.07 1.34 -3.97
CA ALA A 129 0.98 0.86 -2.93
C ALA A 129 2.14 1.83 -2.66
N LYS A 130 1.96 2.73 -1.68
CA LYS A 130 3.03 3.63 -1.21
C LYS A 130 4.15 2.85 -0.51
N TRP A 131 5.38 3.35 -0.59
CA TRP A 131 6.55 2.70 0.04
C TRP A 131 6.43 2.61 1.57
N CYS A 132 5.63 3.47 2.20
CA CYS A 132 5.39 3.47 3.65
C CYS A 132 4.29 2.50 4.11
N LEU A 133 3.69 1.72 3.19
CA LEU A 133 2.68 0.73 3.51
C LEU A 133 3.26 -0.37 4.43
N ARG A 134 2.47 -0.81 5.41
CA ARG A 134 2.83 -1.79 6.42
C ARG A 134 1.74 -2.85 6.51
N LEU A 135 1.96 -3.88 7.33
CA LEU A 135 1.00 -4.96 7.51
C LEU A 135 -0.33 -4.42 8.06
N SER A 136 -0.26 -3.50 9.02
CA SER A 136 -1.42 -2.82 9.62
C SER A 136 -2.31 -2.09 8.60
N HIS A 137 -1.72 -1.59 7.51
CA HIS A 137 -2.44 -0.85 6.46
C HIS A 137 -3.17 -1.75 5.44
N LEU A 138 -2.88 -3.06 5.38
CA LEU A 138 -3.42 -3.94 4.34
C LEU A 138 -4.95 -4.07 4.40
N ALA A 139 -5.54 -4.06 5.59
CA ALA A 139 -6.99 -4.11 5.74
C ALA A 139 -7.67 -2.88 5.13
N SER A 140 -7.10 -1.69 5.34
CA SER A 140 -7.60 -0.47 4.72
C SER A 140 -7.39 -0.47 3.21
N LYS A 141 -6.24 -0.94 2.72
CA LYS A 141 -5.99 -1.08 1.27
C LYS A 141 -6.93 -2.08 0.58
N ALA A 142 -7.32 -3.15 1.26
CA ALA A 142 -8.33 -4.07 0.73
C ALA A 142 -9.69 -3.38 0.55
N ALA A 143 -10.07 -2.49 1.48
CA ALA A 143 -11.28 -1.68 1.37
C ALA A 143 -11.15 -0.56 0.32
N GLU A 144 -9.99 0.08 0.20
CA GLU A 144 -9.68 1.03 -0.88
C GLU A 144 -9.86 0.37 -2.25
N ARG A 145 -9.37 -0.86 -2.42
CA ARG A 145 -9.56 -1.61 -3.67
C ARG A 145 -11.04 -1.81 -3.98
N GLU A 146 -11.84 -2.19 -3.00
CA GLU A 146 -13.28 -2.39 -3.20
C GLU A 146 -13.97 -1.07 -3.56
N PHE A 147 -13.59 0.03 -2.92
CA PHE A 147 -14.01 1.37 -3.29
C PHE A 147 -13.65 1.69 -4.75
N LEU A 148 -12.41 1.47 -5.18
CA LEU A 148 -11.96 1.75 -6.54
C LEU A 148 -12.59 0.85 -7.61
N ARG A 149 -13.09 -0.34 -7.24
CA ARG A 149 -13.91 -1.16 -8.15
C ARG A 149 -15.29 -0.55 -8.43
N ARG A 150 -15.85 0.17 -7.45
CA ARG A 150 -17.16 0.86 -7.57
C ARG A 150 -17.01 2.28 -8.13
N VAL A 151 -15.93 2.96 -7.73
CA VAL A 151 -15.64 4.37 -8.03
C VAL A 151 -14.21 4.47 -8.58
N PRO A 152 -13.96 4.07 -9.84
CA PRO A 152 -12.62 4.02 -10.42
C PRO A 152 -12.10 5.43 -10.75
N LEU A 153 -11.46 6.05 -9.75
CA LEU A 153 -10.79 7.35 -9.88
C LEU A 153 -9.53 7.23 -10.74
N PRO A 154 -9.15 8.30 -11.48
CA PRO A 154 -7.94 8.32 -12.30
C PRO A 154 -6.66 8.22 -11.44
N ASP A 155 -5.56 7.76 -12.04
CA ASP A 155 -4.29 7.49 -11.35
C ASP A 155 -3.78 8.66 -10.51
N ASP A 156 -3.79 9.88 -11.05
CA ASP A 156 -3.31 11.07 -10.33
C ASP A 156 -4.07 11.30 -9.02
N THR A 157 -5.38 11.02 -9.01
CA THR A 157 -6.20 11.11 -7.80
C THR A 157 -5.97 9.91 -6.90
N ARG A 158 -5.98 8.69 -7.48
CA ARG A 158 -5.80 7.42 -6.75
C ARG A 158 -4.52 7.40 -5.91
N ASN A 159 -3.42 7.94 -6.45
CA ASN A 159 -2.12 7.95 -5.78
C ASN A 159 -2.10 8.84 -4.52
N GLU A 160 -3.00 9.81 -4.44
CA GLU A 160 -3.10 10.73 -3.30
C GLU A 160 -3.95 10.18 -2.16
N LEU A 161 -4.84 9.23 -2.46
CA LEU A 161 -5.78 8.70 -1.47
C LEU A 161 -5.06 7.97 -0.34
N TRP A 162 -5.55 8.19 0.88
CA TRP A 162 -5.14 7.48 2.09
C TRP A 162 -6.23 7.65 3.14
N LEU A 163 -6.73 6.54 3.66
CA LEU A 163 -7.60 6.48 4.84
C LEU A 163 -7.14 5.30 5.68
N ASP A 164 -7.14 5.44 7.01
CA ASP A 164 -6.69 4.37 7.90
C ASP A 164 -7.82 3.38 8.24
N CYS A 165 -9.07 3.85 8.21
CA CYS A 165 -10.24 3.06 8.59
C CYS A 165 -10.89 2.39 7.37
N PRO A 166 -11.00 1.05 7.31
CA PRO A 166 -11.67 0.35 6.22
C PRO A 166 -13.13 0.79 5.98
N ALA A 167 -13.87 1.13 7.04
CA ALA A 167 -15.28 1.52 6.93
C ALA A 167 -15.48 2.84 6.18
N ASP A 168 -14.50 3.76 6.23
CA ASP A 168 -14.60 5.06 5.57
C ASP A 168 -14.61 4.90 4.04
N TRP A 169 -13.92 3.90 3.50
CA TRP A 169 -13.96 3.58 2.07
C TRP A 169 -15.34 3.14 1.58
N ALA A 170 -16.02 2.30 2.36
CA ALA A 170 -17.38 1.88 2.04
C ALA A 170 -18.34 3.08 2.05
N ARG A 171 -18.21 3.95 3.05
CA ARG A 171 -19.00 5.19 3.14
C ARG A 171 -18.74 6.13 1.97
N LEU A 172 -17.50 6.25 1.52
CA LEU A 172 -17.16 7.04 0.32
C LEU A 172 -17.83 6.48 -0.94
N ALA A 173 -17.81 5.16 -1.12
CA ALA A 173 -18.47 4.51 -2.27
C ALA A 173 -19.97 4.81 -2.26
N ASP A 174 -20.62 4.61 -1.11
CA ASP A 174 -22.06 4.86 -0.94
C ASP A 174 -22.39 6.35 -1.15
N ALA A 175 -21.54 7.26 -0.68
CA ALA A 175 -21.72 8.69 -0.89
C ALA A 175 -21.60 9.10 -2.37
N ALA A 176 -20.65 8.52 -3.11
CA ALA A 176 -20.47 8.76 -4.54
C ALA A 176 -21.68 8.27 -5.34
N GLU A 177 -22.16 7.05 -5.07
CA GLU A 177 -23.33 6.48 -5.74
C GLU A 177 -24.62 7.24 -5.39
N ALA A 178 -24.81 7.58 -4.12
CA ALA A 178 -25.96 8.38 -3.69
C ALA A 178 -25.93 9.79 -4.30
N TRP A 179 -24.76 10.39 -4.45
CA TRP A 179 -24.60 11.66 -5.16
C TRP A 179 -24.98 11.53 -6.64
N GLY A 180 -24.48 10.49 -7.33
CA GLY A 180 -24.83 10.21 -8.72
C GLY A 180 -26.34 10.01 -8.91
N PHE A 181 -26.97 9.26 -8.01
CA PHE A 181 -28.41 9.06 -8.00
C PHE A 181 -29.17 10.39 -7.87
N ARG A 182 -28.81 11.25 -6.90
CA ARG A 182 -29.44 12.57 -6.71
C ARG A 182 -29.25 13.50 -7.89
N ARG A 183 -28.17 13.35 -8.66
CA ARG A 183 -27.88 14.13 -9.88
C ARG A 183 -28.53 13.57 -11.13
N GLY A 184 -29.28 12.45 -11.03
CA GLY A 184 -29.91 11.82 -12.19
C GLY A 184 -28.91 11.14 -13.12
N LEU A 185 -27.73 10.77 -12.65
CA LEU A 185 -26.68 10.10 -13.42
C LEU A 185 -26.89 8.58 -13.50
N ALA A 186 -28.14 8.11 -13.44
CA ALA A 186 -28.45 6.70 -13.55
C ALA A 186 -28.03 6.15 -14.92
N GLY A 187 -27.35 5.01 -14.94
CA GLY A 187 -26.85 4.38 -16.18
C GLY A 187 -25.55 4.96 -16.71
N VAL A 188 -24.99 6.00 -16.10
CA VAL A 188 -23.62 6.45 -16.37
C VAL A 188 -22.64 5.38 -15.88
N GLY A 189 -21.59 5.11 -16.67
CA GLY A 189 -20.57 4.13 -16.31
C GLY A 189 -19.78 4.54 -15.04
N PRO A 190 -19.21 3.59 -14.29
CA PRO A 190 -18.49 3.86 -13.04
C PRO A 190 -17.38 4.90 -13.16
N GLN A 191 -16.64 4.91 -14.27
CA GLN A 191 -15.55 5.85 -14.56
C GLN A 191 -16.05 7.28 -14.64
N GLU A 192 -17.13 7.50 -15.38
CA GLU A 192 -17.71 8.84 -15.55
C GLU A 192 -18.38 9.31 -14.26
N LEU A 193 -19.05 8.41 -13.52
CA LEU A 193 -19.56 8.71 -12.18
C LEU A 193 -18.43 9.17 -11.25
N ALA A 194 -17.34 8.41 -11.20
CA ALA A 194 -16.19 8.69 -10.33
C ALA A 194 -15.54 10.04 -10.67
N GLN A 195 -15.28 10.31 -11.95
CA GLN A 195 -14.70 11.57 -12.42
C GLN A 195 -15.59 12.76 -12.06
N ARG A 196 -16.89 12.68 -12.36
CA ARG A 196 -17.83 13.77 -12.05
C ARG A 196 -18.01 13.97 -10.55
N TRP A 197 -18.18 12.89 -9.78
CA TRP A 197 -18.33 13.00 -8.33
C TRP A 197 -17.09 13.69 -7.71
N TRP A 198 -15.89 13.29 -8.13
CA TRP A 198 -14.67 13.91 -7.61
C TRP A 198 -14.57 15.40 -7.99
N ALA A 199 -14.78 15.72 -9.28
CA ALA A 199 -14.64 17.07 -9.80
C ALA A 199 -15.75 18.04 -9.35
N ASP A 200 -16.98 17.57 -9.25
CA ASP A 200 -18.17 18.42 -9.05
C ASP A 200 -18.64 18.45 -7.58
N GLU A 201 -18.30 17.45 -6.77
CA GLU A 201 -18.68 17.37 -5.35
C GLU A 201 -17.47 17.48 -4.43
N VAL A 202 -16.52 16.55 -4.56
CA VAL A 202 -15.42 16.40 -3.59
C VAL A 202 -14.51 17.62 -3.61
N VAL A 203 -13.92 17.94 -4.75
CA VAL A 203 -12.96 19.06 -4.90
C VAL A 203 -13.59 20.40 -4.49
N PRO A 204 -14.79 20.79 -4.97
CA PRO A 204 -15.40 22.07 -4.59
C PRO A 204 -15.76 22.13 -3.10
N LEU A 205 -16.23 21.03 -2.51
CA LEU A 205 -16.55 20.98 -1.09
C LEU A 205 -15.29 21.11 -0.23
N VAL A 206 -14.26 20.32 -0.53
CA VAL A 206 -12.96 20.39 0.15
C VAL A 206 -12.38 21.79 0.05
N GLY A 207 -12.43 22.43 -1.12
CA GLY A 207 -12.01 23.82 -1.31
C GLY A 207 -12.73 24.80 -0.38
N ARG A 208 -14.07 24.68 -0.24
CA ARG A 208 -14.84 25.51 0.71
C ARG A 208 -14.47 25.24 2.17
N LEU A 209 -14.29 23.97 2.55
CA LEU A 209 -13.90 23.59 3.91
C LEU A 209 -12.53 24.17 4.27
N ARG A 210 -11.55 24.09 3.36
CA ARG A 210 -10.22 24.67 3.53
C ARG A 210 -10.25 26.19 3.62
N ALA A 211 -11.04 26.86 2.78
CA ALA A 211 -11.23 28.31 2.87
C ALA A 211 -11.84 28.74 4.22
N GLY A 212 -12.66 27.88 4.83
CA GLY A 212 -13.17 28.06 6.19
C GLY A 212 -12.20 27.65 7.31
N GLY A 213 -10.93 27.33 7.00
CA GLY A 213 -9.91 26.97 7.98
C GLY A 213 -9.97 25.52 8.48
N ARG A 214 -10.77 24.63 7.87
CA ARG A 214 -10.81 23.20 8.23
C ARG A 214 -9.76 22.38 7.49
N GLY A 215 -9.38 21.25 8.09
CA GLY A 215 -8.58 20.21 7.42
C GLY A 215 -7.11 20.55 7.23
N VAL A 216 -6.54 21.37 8.10
CA VAL A 216 -5.09 21.61 8.13
C VAL A 216 -4.37 20.28 8.36
N GLY A 217 -3.44 19.93 7.46
CA GLY A 217 -2.68 18.69 7.53
C GLY A 217 -3.41 17.43 7.03
N LEU A 218 -4.71 17.52 6.71
CA LEU A 218 -5.47 16.41 6.11
C LEU A 218 -5.35 16.43 4.59
N ARG A 219 -5.34 15.24 3.99
CA ARG A 219 -5.55 15.03 2.55
C ARG A 219 -7.01 15.35 2.19
N ASP A 220 -7.26 15.57 0.91
CA ASP A 220 -8.60 15.92 0.43
C ASP A 220 -9.63 14.80 0.73
N VAL A 221 -9.25 13.54 0.54
CA VAL A 221 -10.10 12.39 0.87
C VAL A 221 -10.39 12.28 2.36
N GLU A 222 -9.40 12.56 3.22
CA GLU A 222 -9.56 12.54 4.69
C GLU A 222 -10.50 13.65 5.15
N LEU A 223 -10.35 14.85 4.59
CA LEU A 223 -11.22 15.98 4.91
C LEU A 223 -12.66 15.73 4.44
N TYR A 224 -12.83 15.18 3.24
CA TYR A 224 -14.15 14.81 2.72
C TYR A 224 -14.80 13.70 3.58
N ALA A 225 -14.06 12.65 3.93
CA ALA A 225 -14.55 11.57 4.79
C ALA A 225 -14.95 12.07 6.18
N ALA A 226 -14.14 12.96 6.78
CA ALA A 226 -14.46 13.58 8.07
C ALA A 226 -15.75 14.42 8.00
N ASP A 227 -15.93 15.20 6.93
CA ASP A 227 -17.15 15.98 6.74
C ASP A 227 -18.38 15.10 6.48
N LEU A 228 -18.22 13.99 5.74
CA LEU A 228 -19.28 12.99 5.55
C LEU A 228 -19.72 12.39 6.89
N ALA A 229 -18.76 11.96 7.72
CA ALA A 229 -19.05 11.44 9.06
C ALA A 229 -19.72 12.49 9.98
N ASP A 230 -19.35 13.77 9.86
CA ASP A 230 -20.03 14.87 10.56
C ASP A 230 -21.50 15.02 10.12
N ARG A 231 -21.78 14.89 8.82
CA ARG A 231 -23.14 14.98 8.26
C ARG A 231 -24.00 13.82 8.74
N ASP A 232 -23.49 12.59 8.68
CA ASP A 232 -24.20 11.38 9.10
C ASP A 232 -24.61 11.45 10.58
N ARG A 233 -23.70 11.96 11.43
CA ARG A 233 -24.00 12.20 12.85
C ARG A 233 -25.11 13.22 13.06
N ARG A 234 -25.22 14.24 12.21
CA ARG A 234 -26.29 15.25 12.29
C ARG A 234 -27.63 14.75 11.76
N THR A 235 -27.62 13.85 10.78
CA THR A 235 -28.83 13.27 10.18
C THR A 235 -29.35 12.05 10.95
N GLY A 236 -28.60 11.54 11.93
CA GLY A 236 -29.01 10.43 12.79
C GLY A 236 -28.82 9.05 12.16
N LEU A 237 -27.99 8.94 11.13
CA LEU A 237 -27.65 7.65 10.52
C LEU A 237 -26.61 6.94 11.43
N PRO A 238 -26.83 5.66 11.84
CA PRO A 238 -25.87 4.96 12.69
C PRO A 238 -24.53 4.77 11.97
N PRO A 239 -23.39 4.76 12.69
CA PRO A 239 -22.13 4.39 12.07
C PRO A 239 -22.20 2.91 11.68
N GLY A 240 -22.23 2.65 10.37
CA GLY A 240 -22.00 1.32 9.80
C GLY A 240 -20.58 0.83 10.02
#